data_AF-A0A8B6EWS6-F1
#
_entry.id   AF-A0A8B6EWS6-F1
#
_cell.length_a   1.000
_cell.length_b   1.000
_cell.length_c   1.000
_cell.angle_alpha   90.00
_cell.angle_beta   90.00
_cell.angle_gamma   90.00
#
_symmetry.space_group_name_H-M   'P 1'
#
loop_
_entity.id
_entity.type
_entity.pdbx_description
1 polymer ?
#
loop_
_entity_poly.entity_id
_entity_poly.type
_entity_poly.pdbx_seq_one_letter_code
_entity_poly.pdbx_strand_id
1 'polypeptide(L)'
;MDTQSSKSSKCLVVLSGIPGCGKSTLAKLLYDKLGGIYVEEQSTHFKSSKCFDVIVVSYDELIPENIPLDDKSQQTWKEYREEIAFCIDYLVNKEISLANLTKPPSDVNDTLWGKFYAIVRRQITSAESVVIVLDDNMYYTSMRHKYFQIARKYTCGFCQLHLACNIQTALERNLKRSQPITEDVIVAMATKIEPPNTHINSWETNSIVINTESNIESQLPRIMTLVNTAMLNPVQPIEEIDPMITAESRQICSSNVIHQSDQILRKIVSHKMSNLKGIAGDKSTLQQLSKKYIDIRKTCLDKIKSGQVSFPVAVDEPNVSCDINSELYQQILRLFEQLLKEIT
;
A
#
# COMPACT_ATOMS: atom_id res chain seq x y z
N MET A 1 -32.98 -6.07 10.80
CA MET A 1 -32.19 -7.11 11.50
C MET A 1 -30.79 -6.58 11.57
N ASP A 2 -30.41 -6.02 12.72
CA ASP A 2 -29.06 -5.51 12.93
C ASP A 2 -28.10 -6.71 12.93
N THR A 3 -27.34 -6.87 11.87
CA THR A 3 -26.14 -7.72 11.87
C THR A 3 -25.19 -7.13 12.90
N GLN A 4 -25.23 -7.65 14.12
CA GLN A 4 -24.17 -7.44 15.11
C GLN A 4 -22.88 -7.99 14.51
N SER A 5 -22.13 -7.12 13.84
CA SER A 5 -20.76 -7.42 13.43
C SER A 5 -20.00 -7.77 14.71
N SER A 6 -19.57 -9.02 14.82
CA SER A 6 -18.79 -9.48 15.96
C SER A 6 -17.48 -8.70 16.01
N LYS A 7 -17.17 -8.09 17.16
CA LYS A 7 -15.88 -7.41 17.40
C LYS A 7 -14.73 -8.30 16.94
N SER A 8 -13.88 -7.80 16.06
CA SER A 8 -12.68 -8.52 15.63
C SER A 8 -11.67 -8.59 16.78
N SER A 9 -11.03 -9.75 16.95
CA SER A 9 -9.88 -9.92 17.85
C SER A 9 -8.56 -9.45 17.23
N LYS A 10 -8.55 -9.06 15.95
CA LYS A 10 -7.35 -8.66 15.21
C LYS A 10 -7.53 -7.28 14.58
N CYS A 11 -6.48 -6.46 14.63
CA CYS A 11 -6.46 -5.15 13.98
C CYS A 11 -5.14 -4.93 13.23
N LEU A 12 -5.22 -4.52 11.97
CA LEU A 12 -4.08 -4.03 11.19
C LEU A 12 -4.01 -2.51 11.29
N VAL A 13 -2.88 -2.00 11.78
CA VAL A 13 -2.58 -0.57 11.90
C VAL A 13 -1.45 -0.22 10.95
N VAL A 14 -1.76 0.53 9.90
CA VAL A 14 -0.77 0.94 8.89
C VAL A 14 -0.20 2.30 9.24
N LEU A 15 1.12 2.38 9.45
CA LEU A 15 1.82 3.67 9.56
C LEU A 15 2.15 4.18 8.16
N SER A 16 2.02 5.48 7.92
CA SER A 16 2.46 6.11 6.66
C SER A 16 3.09 7.47 6.93
N GLY A 17 4.06 7.84 6.09
CA GLY A 17 4.80 9.09 6.25
C GLY A 17 6.19 9.01 5.64
N ILE A 18 6.78 10.17 5.35
CA ILE A 18 8.14 10.26 4.79
C ILE A 18 9.21 9.72 5.76
N PRO A 19 10.40 9.32 5.29
CA PRO A 19 11.52 9.01 6.18
C PRO A 19 11.81 10.18 7.12
N GLY A 20 12.12 9.89 8.38
CA GLY A 20 12.38 10.93 9.41
C GLY A 20 11.12 11.52 10.07
N CYS A 21 9.90 11.15 9.66
CA CYS A 21 8.68 11.68 10.30
C CYS A 21 8.37 11.08 11.69
N GLY A 22 9.04 9.99 12.11
CA GLY A 22 8.88 9.40 13.44
C GLY A 22 7.99 8.16 13.53
N LYS A 23 7.78 7.43 12.41
CA LYS A 23 6.96 6.21 12.38
C LYS A 23 7.43 5.15 13.36
N SER A 24 8.70 4.77 13.30
CA SER A 24 9.28 3.77 14.21
C SER A 24 9.22 4.22 15.68
N THR A 25 9.33 5.53 15.94
CA THR A 25 9.12 6.09 17.27
C THR A 25 7.68 5.88 17.75
N LEU A 26 6.69 6.17 16.90
CA LEU A 26 5.29 5.92 17.20
C LEU A 26 5.00 4.41 17.34
N ALA A 27 5.57 3.56 16.49
CA ALA A 27 5.41 2.11 16.55
C ALA A 27 5.89 1.56 17.90
N LYS A 28 7.07 2.00 18.36
CA LYS A 28 7.60 1.65 19.68
C LYS A 28 6.71 2.17 20.81
N LEU A 29 6.25 3.41 20.72
CA LEU A 29 5.33 3.97 21.72
C LEU A 29 4.03 3.17 21.79
N LEU A 30 3.48 2.74 20.65
CA LEU A 30 2.30 1.88 20.62
C LEU A 30 2.59 0.53 21.27
N TYR A 31 3.71 -0.10 20.95
CA TYR A 31 4.13 -1.33 21.60
C TYR A 31 4.21 -1.21 23.12
N ASP A 32 4.89 -0.17 23.61
CA ASP A 32 5.13 0.04 25.04
C ASP A 32 3.84 0.39 25.80
N LYS A 33 2.96 1.20 25.21
CA LYS A 33 1.75 1.70 25.89
C LYS A 33 0.57 0.76 25.74
N LEU A 34 0.29 0.24 24.54
CA LEU A 34 -0.85 -0.65 24.29
C LEU A 34 -0.59 -2.08 24.76
N GLY A 35 0.67 -2.52 24.69
CA GLY A 35 1.11 -3.82 25.20
C GLY A 35 1.30 -3.86 26.72
N GLY A 36 1.16 -2.72 27.40
CA GLY A 36 1.25 -2.62 28.86
C GLY A 36 0.06 -3.25 29.58
N ILE A 37 0.27 -3.70 30.82
CA ILE A 37 -0.80 -4.14 31.71
C ILE A 37 -1.53 -2.89 32.21
N TYR A 38 -2.79 -2.73 31.84
CA TYR A 38 -3.67 -1.73 32.44
C TYR A 38 -4.29 -2.30 33.71
N VAL A 39 -4.16 -1.58 34.81
CA VAL A 39 -4.87 -1.86 36.07
C VAL A 39 -6.04 -0.90 36.12
N GLU A 40 -7.26 -1.41 35.93
CA GLU A 40 -8.46 -0.63 36.21
C GLU A 40 -8.74 -0.67 37.72
N GLU A 41 -8.77 0.50 38.37
CA GLU A 41 -9.31 0.64 39.72
C GLU A 41 -10.84 0.52 39.66
N GLN A 42 -11.34 -0.71 39.73
CA GLN A 42 -12.73 -0.95 40.13
C GLN A 42 -12.74 -1.66 41.49
N SER A 43 -13.50 -1.05 42.39
CA SER A 43 -13.71 -1.41 43.79
C SER A 43 -13.74 -2.93 44.00
N THR A 44 -12.83 -3.43 44.84
CA THR A 44 -12.78 -4.77 45.47
C THR A 44 -12.31 -5.98 44.64
N HIS A 45 -12.00 -5.87 43.35
CA HIS A 45 -11.30 -6.94 42.61
C HIS A 45 -10.29 -6.38 41.59
N PHE A 46 -8.99 -6.49 41.90
CA PHE A 46 -7.92 -6.19 40.94
C PHE A 46 -7.94 -7.22 39.79
N LYS A 47 -8.41 -6.84 38.61
CA LYS A 47 -8.21 -7.60 37.36
C LYS A 47 -7.16 -6.89 36.51
N SER A 48 -5.92 -7.36 36.55
CA SER A 48 -4.91 -7.00 35.56
C SER A 48 -5.31 -7.61 34.22
N SER A 49 -5.81 -6.81 33.28
CA SER A 49 -6.24 -7.30 31.96
C SER A 49 -5.41 -6.61 30.89
N LYS A 50 -4.50 -7.36 30.26
CA LYS A 50 -3.81 -6.89 29.05
C LYS A 50 -4.84 -6.85 27.92
N CYS A 51 -5.12 -5.66 27.41
CA CYS A 51 -6.18 -5.47 26.41
C CYS A 51 -5.76 -5.95 25.01
N PHE A 52 -4.47 -5.81 24.68
CA PHE A 52 -3.92 -6.19 23.38
C PHE A 52 -2.51 -6.76 23.47
N ASP A 53 -2.21 -7.77 22.67
CA ASP A 53 -0.84 -8.00 22.19
C ASP A 53 -0.57 -7.03 21.04
N VAL A 54 0.59 -6.39 21.05
CA VAL A 54 1.00 -5.47 19.99
C VAL A 54 2.18 -6.07 19.27
N ILE A 55 2.04 -6.32 17.97
CA ILE A 55 3.10 -6.84 17.12
C ILE A 55 3.52 -5.72 16.17
N VAL A 56 4.69 -5.13 16.42
CA VAL A 56 5.32 -4.18 15.50
C VAL A 56 6.12 -4.97 14.47
N VAL A 57 5.79 -4.76 13.20
CA VAL A 57 6.50 -5.32 12.04
C VAL A 57 7.19 -4.17 11.32
N SER A 58 8.48 -3.98 11.62
CA SER A 58 9.33 -3.01 10.94
C SER A 58 9.89 -3.63 9.65
N TYR A 59 9.65 -2.95 8.53
CA TYR A 59 10.16 -3.39 7.23
C TYR A 59 11.67 -3.26 7.16
N ASP A 60 12.22 -2.22 7.80
CA ASP A 60 13.66 -2.01 7.90
C ASP A 60 14.36 -3.15 8.67
N GLU A 61 13.71 -3.82 9.64
CA GLU A 61 14.27 -5.00 10.34
C GLU A 61 14.26 -6.27 9.47
N LEU A 62 13.27 -6.38 8.57
CA LEU A 62 13.07 -7.57 7.74
C LEU A 62 13.91 -7.52 6.47
N ILE A 63 13.89 -6.38 5.79
CA ILE A 63 14.57 -6.16 4.51
C ILE A 63 16.09 -6.02 4.75
N PRO A 64 16.94 -6.67 3.94
CA PRO A 64 18.39 -6.51 4.06
C PRO A 64 18.84 -5.06 3.86
N GLU A 65 19.76 -4.58 4.70
CA GLU A 65 20.31 -3.22 4.64
C GLU A 65 21.14 -2.94 3.36
N ASN A 66 21.71 -3.99 2.76
CA ASN A 66 22.66 -3.89 1.64
C ASN A 66 22.02 -4.02 0.25
N ILE A 67 20.73 -3.68 0.09
CA ILE A 67 20.14 -3.64 -1.25
C ILE A 67 20.72 -2.41 -1.97
N PRO A 68 21.34 -2.56 -3.16
CA PRO A 68 21.84 -1.43 -3.94
C PRO A 68 20.74 -0.39 -4.23
N LEU A 69 21.10 0.77 -4.80
CA LEU A 69 20.14 1.80 -5.20
C LEU A 69 20.07 1.89 -6.74
N ASP A 70 19.78 0.77 -7.40
CA ASP A 70 19.57 0.70 -8.85
C ASP A 70 18.13 0.28 -9.22
N ASP A 71 17.78 0.28 -10.51
CA ASP A 71 16.43 -0.09 -10.95
C ASP A 71 16.06 -1.54 -10.58
N LYS A 72 17.05 -2.45 -10.56
CA LYS A 72 16.86 -3.83 -10.09
C LYS A 72 16.50 -3.85 -8.61
N SER A 73 17.09 -2.95 -7.84
CA SER A 73 16.84 -2.83 -6.42
C SER A 73 15.41 -2.38 -6.11
N GLN A 74 14.81 -1.49 -6.91
CA GLN A 74 13.39 -1.14 -6.72
C GLN A 74 12.47 -2.36 -6.84
N GLN A 75 12.77 -3.25 -7.78
CA GLN A 75 12.05 -4.51 -7.95
C GLN A 75 12.28 -5.45 -6.75
N THR A 76 13.52 -5.55 -6.26
CA THR A 76 13.85 -6.31 -5.03
C THR A 76 13.11 -5.77 -3.79
N TRP A 77 13.05 -4.45 -3.61
CA TRP A 77 12.28 -3.82 -2.52
C TRP A 77 10.79 -4.12 -2.63
N LYS A 78 10.25 -4.24 -3.84
CA LYS A 78 8.86 -4.60 -4.07
C LYS A 78 8.61 -6.07 -3.71
N GLU A 79 9.49 -6.97 -4.15
CA GLU A 79 9.42 -8.41 -3.84
C GLU A 79 9.44 -8.66 -2.33
N TYR A 80 10.38 -8.04 -1.61
CA TYR A 80 10.41 -8.15 -0.14
C TYR A 80 9.13 -7.63 0.51
N ARG A 81 8.56 -6.52 0.03
CA ARG A 81 7.27 -6.02 0.55
C ARG A 81 6.14 -7.00 0.27
N GLU A 82 6.15 -7.68 -0.87
CA GLU A 82 5.17 -8.72 -1.19
C GLU A 82 5.32 -9.94 -0.28
N GLU A 83 6.55 -10.40 -0.02
CA GLU A 83 6.84 -11.47 0.95
C GLU A 83 6.38 -11.12 2.36
N ILE A 84 6.62 -9.89 2.81
CA ILE A 84 6.14 -9.43 4.12
C ILE A 84 4.61 -9.41 4.14
N ALA A 85 3.95 -8.95 3.07
CA ALA A 85 2.50 -9.00 2.97
C ALA A 85 1.96 -10.44 3.03
N PHE A 86 2.64 -11.43 2.44
CA PHE A 86 2.29 -12.85 2.59
C PHE A 86 2.48 -13.35 4.03
N CYS A 87 3.53 -12.92 4.72
CA CYS A 87 3.70 -13.21 6.15
C CYS A 87 2.55 -12.66 6.99
N ILE A 88 2.10 -11.43 6.71
CA ILE A 88 0.97 -10.81 7.40
C ILE A 88 -0.34 -11.53 7.08
N ASP A 89 -0.62 -11.84 5.80
CA ASP A 89 -1.78 -12.63 5.37
C ASP A 89 -1.82 -13.98 6.11
N TYR A 90 -0.69 -14.69 6.17
CA TYR A 90 -0.58 -15.95 6.90
C TYR A 90 -0.81 -15.80 8.40
N LEU A 91 -0.26 -14.75 9.02
CA LEU A 91 -0.42 -14.45 10.44
C LEU A 91 -1.89 -14.19 10.80
N VAL A 92 -2.61 -13.42 9.99
CA VAL A 92 -4.01 -13.06 10.28
C VAL A 92 -5.01 -14.15 9.90
N ASN A 93 -4.68 -15.03 8.95
CA ASN A 93 -5.53 -16.13 8.50
C ASN A 93 -5.90 -17.10 9.63
N LYS A 94 -4.94 -17.39 10.52
CA LYS A 94 -5.11 -18.35 11.61
C LYS A 94 -5.35 -17.65 12.94
N GLU A 95 -5.79 -18.40 13.94
CA GLU A 95 -5.66 -17.94 15.32
C GLU A 95 -4.18 -17.67 15.59
N ILE A 96 -3.88 -16.47 16.10
CA ILE A 96 -2.52 -16.00 16.29
C ILE A 96 -1.91 -16.77 17.47
N SER A 97 -1.29 -17.90 17.14
CA SER A 97 -0.63 -18.81 18.07
C SER A 97 0.69 -19.28 17.46
N LEU A 98 1.74 -19.34 18.28
CA LEU A 98 3.07 -19.77 17.82
C LEU A 98 3.06 -21.21 17.29
N ALA A 99 2.14 -22.06 17.76
CA ALA A 99 1.96 -23.41 17.25
C ALA A 99 1.46 -23.44 15.79
N ASN A 100 0.80 -22.37 15.33
CA ASN A 100 0.26 -22.26 13.98
C ASN A 100 1.26 -21.69 12.97
N LEU A 101 2.40 -21.16 13.45
CA LEU A 101 3.44 -20.47 12.65
C LEU A 101 4.70 -21.32 12.44
N THR A 102 4.57 -22.65 12.43
CA THR A 102 5.73 -23.56 12.40
C THR A 102 6.37 -23.73 11.02
N LYS A 103 5.70 -23.32 9.94
CA LYS A 103 6.20 -23.45 8.56
C LYS A 103 6.01 -22.14 7.79
N PRO A 104 6.97 -21.75 6.94
CA PRO A 104 6.84 -20.59 6.08
C PRO A 104 5.66 -20.76 5.10
N PRO A 105 5.02 -19.66 4.67
CA PRO A 105 4.20 -19.64 3.46
C PRO A 105 5.02 -20.07 2.23
N SER A 106 4.37 -20.66 1.21
CA SER A 106 5.01 -21.13 -0.02
C SER A 106 5.82 -20.05 -0.75
N ASP A 107 5.37 -18.81 -0.65
CA ASP A 107 5.85 -17.67 -1.44
C ASP A 107 6.79 -16.75 -0.63
N VAL A 108 7.38 -17.26 0.46
CA VAL A 108 8.24 -16.47 1.36
C VAL A 108 9.59 -17.17 1.54
N ASN A 109 10.67 -16.40 1.42
CA ASN A 109 12.04 -16.85 1.68
C ASN A 109 12.24 -17.24 3.16
N ASP A 110 12.89 -18.38 3.40
CA ASP A 110 13.19 -18.90 4.75
C ASP A 110 13.90 -17.90 5.66
N THR A 111 14.79 -17.07 5.10
CA THR A 111 15.52 -16.05 5.87
C THR A 111 14.59 -14.94 6.35
N LEU A 112 13.71 -14.45 5.47
CA LEU A 112 12.73 -13.44 5.82
C LEU A 112 11.72 -14.00 6.82
N TRP A 113 11.24 -15.22 6.57
CA TRP A 113 10.34 -15.92 7.48
C TRP A 113 10.96 -16.10 8.87
N GLY A 114 12.23 -16.51 8.96
CA GLY A 114 12.93 -16.67 10.24
C GLY A 114 12.97 -15.38 11.05
N LYS A 115 13.27 -14.24 10.41
CA LYS A 115 13.22 -12.92 11.04
C LYS A 115 11.80 -12.54 11.46
N PHE A 116 10.83 -12.70 10.57
CA PHE A 116 9.43 -12.40 10.83
C PHE A 116 8.89 -13.22 12.01
N TYR A 117 9.13 -14.53 12.01
CA TYR A 117 8.77 -15.43 13.10
C TYR A 117 9.42 -15.01 14.42
N ALA A 118 10.69 -14.61 14.43
CA ALA A 118 11.35 -14.12 15.64
C ALA A 118 10.72 -12.82 16.17
N ILE A 119 10.36 -11.89 15.29
CA ILE A 119 9.65 -10.64 15.62
C ILE A 119 8.27 -10.92 16.22
N VAL A 120 7.54 -11.88 15.65
CA VAL A 120 6.22 -12.27 16.14
C VAL A 120 6.33 -12.99 17.49
N ARG A 121 7.24 -13.97 17.59
CA ARG A 121 7.48 -14.77 18.80
C ARG A 121 7.85 -13.94 20.02
N ARG A 122 8.63 -12.86 19.85
CA ARG A 122 9.05 -12.01 20.97
C ARG A 122 7.95 -11.05 21.45
N GLN A 123 6.87 -10.86 20.68
CA GLN A 123 5.83 -9.86 20.94
C GLN A 123 4.45 -10.46 21.28
N ILE A 124 4.17 -11.68 20.80
CA ILE A 124 2.98 -12.42 21.18
C ILE A 124 3.10 -12.92 22.61
N THR A 125 2.01 -12.79 23.36
CA THR A 125 1.83 -13.44 24.65
C THR A 125 0.58 -14.32 24.61
N SER A 126 -0.42 -14.03 25.43
CA SER A 126 -1.69 -14.75 25.52
C SER A 126 -2.88 -13.79 25.55
N ALA A 127 -2.77 -12.61 24.92
CA ALA A 127 -3.86 -11.65 24.89
C ALA A 127 -5.00 -12.13 23.98
N GLU A 128 -6.24 -11.81 24.33
CA GLU A 128 -7.42 -12.17 23.54
C GLU A 128 -7.51 -11.41 22.22
N SER A 129 -6.82 -10.28 22.12
CA SER A 129 -6.84 -9.40 20.96
C SER A 129 -5.43 -8.99 20.57
N VAL A 130 -5.18 -8.85 19.26
CA VAL A 130 -3.87 -8.55 18.68
C VAL A 130 -3.95 -7.34 17.76
N VAL A 131 -3.06 -6.39 17.97
CA VAL A 131 -2.85 -5.21 17.12
C VAL A 131 -1.53 -5.38 16.39
N ILE A 132 -1.58 -5.44 15.06
CA ILE A 132 -0.39 -5.60 14.21
C ILE A 132 -0.09 -4.23 13.60
N VAL A 133 1.01 -3.62 14.03
CA VAL A 133 1.48 -2.31 13.57
C VAL A 133 2.49 -2.50 12.46
N LEU A 134 2.21 -1.96 11.28
CA LEU A 134 3.04 -2.06 10.08
C LEU A 134 3.87 -0.77 9.93
N ASP A 135 5.17 -0.88 10.17
CA ASP A 135 6.12 0.24 10.10
C ASP A 135 6.92 0.19 8.79
N ASP A 136 6.38 0.88 7.77
CA ASP A 136 7.04 1.23 6.50
C ASP A 136 6.60 2.66 6.13
N ASN A 137 7.18 3.26 5.10
CA ASN A 137 6.80 4.60 4.63
C ASN A 137 5.38 4.63 4.05
N MET A 138 4.90 3.53 3.45
CA MET A 138 3.55 3.37 2.89
C MET A 138 3.05 4.58 2.09
N TYR A 139 3.95 5.12 1.25
CA TYR A 139 3.78 6.42 0.61
C TYR A 139 2.81 6.38 -0.57
N TYR A 140 2.63 5.22 -1.22
CA TYR A 140 1.59 5.02 -2.22
C TYR A 140 0.30 4.45 -1.62
N THR A 141 -0.84 4.89 -2.14
CA THR A 141 -2.17 4.38 -1.81
C THR A 141 -2.27 2.86 -2.00
N SER A 142 -1.66 2.34 -3.07
CA SER A 142 -1.65 0.90 -3.38
C SER A 142 -0.94 0.06 -2.31
N MET A 143 0.11 0.59 -1.68
CA MET A 143 0.81 -0.09 -0.59
C MET A 143 -0.10 -0.27 0.62
N ARG A 144 -0.91 0.75 0.95
CA ARG A 144 -1.87 0.70 2.06
C ARG A 144 -3.08 -0.17 1.74
N HIS A 145 -3.57 -0.10 0.50
CA HIS A 145 -4.72 -0.89 0.05
C HIS A 145 -4.46 -2.40 0.15
N LYS A 146 -3.21 -2.85 -0.04
CA LYS A 146 -2.82 -4.25 0.16
C LYS A 146 -3.20 -4.77 1.55
N TYR A 147 -2.99 -3.99 2.61
CA TYR A 147 -3.33 -4.38 3.98
C TYR A 147 -4.82 -4.22 4.27
N PHE A 148 -5.49 -3.26 3.63
CA PHE A 148 -6.95 -3.18 3.66
C PHE A 148 -7.58 -4.45 3.07
N GLN A 149 -7.06 -4.96 1.95
CA GLN A 149 -7.52 -6.20 1.33
C GLN A 149 -7.32 -7.41 2.24
N ILE A 150 -6.16 -7.51 2.91
CA ILE A 150 -5.91 -8.56 3.90
C ILE A 150 -6.90 -8.45 5.07
N ALA A 151 -7.10 -7.24 5.62
CA ALA A 151 -8.07 -7.05 6.69
C ALA A 151 -9.49 -7.43 6.27
N ARG A 152 -9.89 -7.07 5.04
CA ARG A 152 -11.17 -7.42 4.44
C ARG A 152 -11.36 -8.92 4.28
N LYS A 153 -10.33 -9.62 3.81
CA LYS A 153 -10.35 -11.07 3.57
C LYS A 153 -10.61 -11.87 4.86
N TYR A 154 -10.14 -11.36 6.00
CA TYR A 154 -10.21 -12.05 7.29
C TYR A 154 -11.04 -11.33 8.35
N THR A 155 -11.91 -10.41 7.93
CA THR A 155 -12.80 -9.64 8.82
C THR A 155 -12.05 -9.02 10.01
N CYS A 156 -10.89 -8.42 9.73
CA CYS A 156 -10.08 -7.75 10.74
C CYS A 156 -10.45 -6.27 10.85
N GLY A 157 -10.14 -5.67 12.01
CA GLY A 157 -10.08 -4.23 12.11
C GLY A 157 -8.96 -3.67 11.23
N PHE A 158 -9.17 -2.51 10.65
CA PHE A 158 -8.19 -1.81 9.83
C PHE A 158 -8.22 -0.32 10.13
N CYS A 159 -7.05 0.27 10.37
CA CYS A 159 -6.90 1.72 10.44
C CYS A 159 -5.51 2.19 10.00
N GLN A 160 -5.41 3.50 9.72
CA GLN A 160 -4.22 4.14 9.18
C GLN A 160 -3.81 5.34 10.05
N LEU A 161 -2.53 5.41 10.37
CA LEU A 161 -1.91 6.54 11.07
C LEU A 161 -0.97 7.25 10.10
N HIS A 162 -1.39 8.41 9.60
CA HIS A 162 -0.58 9.23 8.69
C HIS A 162 0.22 10.26 9.48
N LEU A 163 1.53 10.11 9.52
CA LEU A 163 2.43 11.03 10.20
C LEU A 163 2.76 12.20 9.27
N ALA A 164 2.04 13.30 9.44
CA ALA A 164 2.34 14.56 8.76
C ALA A 164 3.58 15.19 9.39
N CYS A 165 4.56 15.52 8.56
CA CYS A 165 5.83 16.08 8.99
C CYS A 165 6.33 17.08 7.96
N ASN A 166 6.77 18.26 8.43
CA ASN A 166 7.48 19.19 7.60
C ASN A 166 8.78 18.55 7.07
N ILE A 167 9.06 18.76 5.78
CA ILE A 167 10.25 18.19 5.13
C ILE A 167 11.55 18.60 5.81
N GLN A 168 11.66 19.85 6.28
CA GLN A 168 12.83 20.36 6.96
C GLN A 168 13.08 19.60 8.27
N THR A 169 12.02 19.41 9.06
CA THR A 169 12.06 18.62 10.28
C THR A 169 12.47 17.17 10.01
N ALA A 170 11.96 16.58 8.93
CA ALA A 170 12.32 15.22 8.52
C ALA A 170 13.81 15.11 8.12
N LEU A 171 14.34 16.09 7.39
CA LEU A 171 15.75 16.18 7.01
C LEU A 171 16.66 16.31 8.25
N GLU A 172 16.31 17.20 9.18
CA GLU A 172 17.05 17.38 10.43
C GLU A 172 17.07 16.13 11.30
N ARG A 173 15.95 15.39 11.34
CA ARG A 173 15.86 14.10 12.03
C ARG A 173 16.65 13.01 11.31
N ASN A 174 16.68 13.02 9.98
CA ASN A 174 17.43 12.06 9.18
C ASN A 174 18.93 12.13 9.46
N LEU A 175 19.49 13.34 9.64
CA LEU A 175 20.90 13.54 10.00
C LEU A 175 21.29 12.88 11.34
N LYS A 176 20.31 12.62 12.22
CA LYS A 176 20.53 11.99 13.54
C LYS A 176 20.32 10.46 13.51
N ARG A 177 19.97 9.87 12.36
CA ARG A 177 19.80 8.42 12.23
C ARG A 177 21.15 7.72 12.24
N SER A 178 21.18 6.47 12.69
CA SER A 178 22.36 5.60 12.61
C SER A 178 22.83 5.42 11.16
N GLN A 179 21.87 5.27 10.25
CA GLN A 179 22.09 5.22 8.80
C GLN A 179 21.20 6.28 8.13
N PRO A 180 21.71 7.49 7.92
CA PRO A 180 21.01 8.53 7.17
C PRO A 180 20.88 8.15 5.69
N ILE A 181 19.73 8.42 5.09
CA ILE A 181 19.57 8.36 3.63
C ILE A 181 19.86 9.74 3.01
N THR A 182 20.08 9.79 1.70
CA THR A 182 20.34 11.06 1.03
C THR A 182 19.12 11.99 1.09
N GLU A 183 19.39 13.30 1.13
CA GLU A 183 18.34 14.33 1.11
C GLU A 183 17.43 14.20 -0.10
N ASP A 184 18.01 13.95 -1.29
CA ASP A 184 17.27 13.75 -2.54
C ASP A 184 16.22 12.63 -2.43
N VAL A 185 16.51 11.56 -1.69
CA VAL A 185 15.54 10.47 -1.49
C VAL A 185 14.37 10.95 -0.65
N ILE A 186 14.61 11.72 0.43
CA ILE A 186 13.54 12.25 1.28
C ILE A 186 12.68 13.23 0.50
N VAL A 187 13.31 14.14 -0.26
CA VAL A 187 12.62 15.09 -1.12
C VAL A 187 11.77 14.37 -2.16
N ALA A 188 12.36 13.40 -2.87
CA ALA A 188 11.64 12.61 -3.86
C ALA A 188 10.45 11.85 -3.23
N MET A 189 10.62 11.26 -2.05
CA MET A 189 9.52 10.60 -1.34
C MET A 189 8.44 11.57 -0.87
N ALA A 190 8.81 12.78 -0.43
CA ALA A 190 7.86 13.82 -0.05
C ALA A 190 7.01 14.30 -1.24
N THR A 191 7.56 14.34 -2.45
CA THR A 191 6.78 14.66 -3.66
C THR A 191 5.82 13.54 -4.09
N LYS A 192 6.11 12.29 -3.70
CA LYS A 192 5.35 11.10 -4.10
C LYS A 192 4.34 10.63 -3.06
N ILE A 193 4.39 11.17 -1.84
CA ILE A 193 3.51 10.71 -0.77
C ILE A 193 2.06 11.05 -1.12
N GLU A 194 1.19 10.05 -1.00
CA GLU A 194 -0.25 10.15 -1.19
C GLU A 194 -0.92 9.99 0.18
N PRO A 195 -1.21 11.08 0.91
CA PRO A 195 -1.90 11.00 2.21
C PRO A 195 -3.26 10.30 2.07
N PRO A 196 -3.74 9.58 3.11
CA PRO A 196 -5.06 8.99 3.09
C PRO A 196 -6.14 10.04 2.81
N ASN A 197 -7.05 9.73 1.88
CA ASN A 197 -8.11 10.64 1.45
C ASN A 197 -9.43 9.88 1.22
N THR A 198 -10.33 10.02 2.18
CA THR A 198 -11.65 9.35 2.19
C THR A 198 -12.57 9.78 1.06
N HIS A 199 -12.36 10.99 0.50
CA HIS A 199 -13.14 11.47 -0.63
C HIS A 199 -12.77 10.77 -1.94
N ILE A 200 -11.53 10.31 -2.05
CA ILE A 200 -11.03 9.56 -3.22
C ILE A 200 -11.22 8.06 -2.98
N ASN A 201 -10.92 7.61 -1.76
CA ASN A 201 -10.88 6.20 -1.39
C ASN A 201 -11.76 5.98 -0.14
N SER A 202 -13.00 5.51 -0.33
CA SER A 202 -13.93 5.24 0.77
C SER A 202 -13.38 4.22 1.79
N TRP A 203 -12.48 3.32 1.36
CA TRP A 203 -11.85 2.33 2.23
C TRP A 203 -10.83 2.93 3.21
N GLU A 204 -10.41 4.19 3.01
CA GLU A 204 -9.52 4.92 3.92
C GLU A 204 -10.27 5.59 5.07
N THR A 205 -11.54 5.27 5.31
CA THR A 205 -12.39 5.91 6.34
C THR A 205 -11.76 5.92 7.75
N ASN A 206 -11.09 4.83 8.15
CA ASN A 206 -10.44 4.74 9.45
C ASN A 206 -9.00 5.30 9.41
N SER A 207 -8.84 6.55 9.00
CA SER A 207 -7.53 7.22 8.94
C SER A 207 -7.48 8.46 9.82
N ILE A 208 -6.37 8.66 10.54
CA ILE A 208 -6.09 9.92 11.22
C ILE A 208 -4.71 10.45 10.88
N VAL A 209 -4.60 11.78 10.87
CA VAL A 209 -3.32 12.48 10.77
C VAL A 209 -2.76 12.68 12.17
N ILE A 210 -1.51 12.25 12.36
CA ILE A 210 -0.70 12.44 13.57
C ILE A 210 0.22 13.62 13.34
N ASN A 211 0.13 14.62 14.22
CA ASN A 211 1.07 15.73 14.22
C ASN A 211 2.38 15.27 14.86
N THR A 212 3.48 15.37 14.11
CA THR A 212 4.81 14.91 14.56
C THR A 212 5.65 16.03 15.19
N GLU A 213 5.15 17.27 15.21
CA GLU A 213 5.79 18.43 15.85
C GLU A 213 5.34 18.60 17.31
N SER A 214 4.15 18.11 17.65
CA SER A 214 3.66 18.05 19.02
C SER A 214 4.10 16.77 19.73
N ASN A 215 3.91 16.73 21.05
CA ASN A 215 4.11 15.51 21.81
C ASN A 215 3.18 14.39 21.27
N ILE A 216 3.76 13.31 20.75
CA ILE A 216 3.01 12.17 20.21
C ILE A 216 2.18 11.47 21.30
N GLU A 217 2.68 11.45 22.56
CA GLU A 217 1.97 10.79 23.67
C GLU A 217 0.60 11.40 23.95
N SER A 218 0.43 12.71 23.73
CA SER A 218 -0.87 13.37 23.93
C SER A 218 -1.93 12.96 22.90
N GLN A 219 -1.50 12.34 21.78
CA GLN A 219 -2.39 11.84 20.73
C GLN A 219 -2.75 10.36 20.92
N LEU A 220 -2.17 9.66 21.92
CA LEU A 220 -2.46 8.25 22.20
C LEU A 220 -3.94 7.96 22.44
N PRO A 221 -4.70 8.76 23.23
CA PRO A 221 -6.14 8.50 23.41
C PRO A 221 -6.91 8.48 22.09
N ARG A 222 -6.58 9.38 21.16
CA ARG A 222 -7.20 9.44 19.83
C ARG A 222 -6.83 8.21 18.99
N ILE A 223 -5.59 7.75 19.06
CA ILE A 223 -5.13 6.53 18.38
C ILE A 223 -5.86 5.31 18.94
N MET A 224 -5.99 5.21 20.27
CA MET A 224 -6.72 4.12 20.93
C MET A 224 -8.19 4.07 20.53
N THR A 225 -8.85 5.22 20.49
CA THR A 225 -10.24 5.31 20.00
C THR A 225 -10.34 4.81 18.57
N LEU A 226 -9.41 5.18 17.68
CA LEU A 226 -9.41 4.70 16.29
C LEU A 226 -9.23 3.18 16.21
N VAL A 227 -8.27 2.61 16.94
CA VAL A 227 -8.02 1.16 16.97
C VAL A 227 -9.25 0.41 17.48
N ASN A 228 -9.85 0.88 18.57
CA ASN A 228 -11.08 0.29 19.11
C ASN A 228 -12.24 0.38 18.12
N THR A 229 -12.46 1.53 17.50
CA THR A 229 -13.49 1.71 16.46
C THR A 229 -13.27 0.78 15.28
N ALA A 230 -12.03 0.60 14.83
CA ALA A 230 -11.70 -0.32 13.75
C ALA A 230 -11.97 -1.78 14.14
N MET A 231 -11.70 -2.19 15.38
CA MET A 231 -12.00 -3.55 15.86
C MET A 231 -13.49 -3.81 16.07
N LEU A 232 -14.26 -2.80 16.46
CA LEU A 232 -15.71 -2.87 16.57
C LEU A 232 -16.41 -2.88 15.20
N ASN A 233 -15.75 -2.33 14.18
CA ASN A 233 -16.26 -2.25 12.81
C ASN A 233 -15.26 -2.89 11.83
N PRO A 234 -15.04 -4.22 11.94
CA PRO A 234 -14.09 -4.90 11.06
C PRO A 234 -14.52 -4.81 9.61
N VAL A 235 -13.53 -4.82 8.72
CA VAL A 235 -13.77 -4.72 7.28
C VAL A 235 -14.41 -6.00 6.80
N GLN A 236 -15.66 -5.92 6.33
CA GLN A 236 -16.40 -7.10 5.88
C GLN A 236 -15.90 -7.58 4.51
N PRO A 237 -15.75 -8.90 4.30
CA PRO A 237 -15.56 -9.47 2.98
C PRO A 237 -16.63 -8.93 2.02
N ILE A 238 -16.26 -8.72 0.75
CA ILE A 238 -17.27 -8.48 -0.27
C ILE A 238 -18.03 -9.79 -0.42
N GLU A 239 -19.32 -9.81 -0.06
CA GLU A 239 -20.22 -10.90 -0.46
C GLU A 239 -20.12 -11.02 -1.98
N GLU A 240 -19.97 -12.24 -2.51
CA GLU A 240 -20.00 -12.48 -3.96
C GLU A 240 -21.38 -12.07 -4.49
N ILE A 241 -21.54 -10.79 -4.82
CA ILE A 241 -22.73 -10.30 -5.46
C ILE A 241 -22.78 -10.94 -6.84
N ASP A 242 -23.91 -11.57 -7.16
CA ASP A 242 -24.28 -12.17 -8.44
C ASP A 242 -23.50 -11.53 -9.61
N PRO A 243 -22.83 -12.33 -10.49
CA PRO A 243 -22.04 -11.84 -11.62
C PRO A 243 -22.75 -10.82 -12.53
N MET A 244 -24.08 -10.68 -12.43
CA MET A 244 -24.87 -9.64 -13.10
C MET A 244 -24.75 -8.23 -12.49
N ILE A 245 -24.61 -8.09 -11.17
CA ILE A 245 -24.52 -6.77 -10.48
C ILE A 245 -23.09 -6.21 -10.51
N THR A 246 -22.10 -7.08 -10.76
CA THR A 246 -20.68 -6.73 -10.95
C THR A 246 -20.45 -5.76 -12.12
N ALA A 247 -21.45 -5.54 -12.99
CA ALA A 247 -21.39 -4.56 -14.07
C ALA A 247 -21.28 -3.11 -13.56
N GLU A 248 -21.89 -2.75 -12.42
CA GLU A 248 -21.76 -1.40 -11.85
C GLU A 248 -20.45 -1.20 -11.07
N SER A 249 -19.92 -2.25 -10.43
CA SER A 249 -18.58 -2.22 -9.80
C SER A 249 -17.42 -2.06 -10.79
N ARG A 250 -17.67 -2.25 -12.10
CA ARG A 250 -16.69 -1.94 -13.15
C ARG A 250 -16.30 -0.46 -13.20
N GLN A 251 -17.09 0.44 -12.62
CA GLN A 251 -16.69 1.86 -12.50
C GLN A 251 -15.49 2.07 -11.58
N ILE A 252 -15.25 1.19 -10.61
CA ILE A 252 -14.10 1.28 -9.67
C ILE A 252 -12.82 0.70 -10.31
N CYS A 253 -12.96 -0.21 -11.28
CA CYS A 253 -11.87 -0.74 -12.11
C CYS A 253 -11.29 0.29 -13.09
N SER A 254 -11.91 1.46 -13.24
CA SER A 254 -11.46 2.53 -14.14
C SER A 254 -10.07 3.06 -13.80
N SER A 255 -9.72 3.15 -12.52
CA SER A 255 -8.40 3.66 -12.09
C SER A 255 -7.24 2.75 -12.52
N ASN A 256 -7.41 1.43 -12.42
CA ASN A 256 -6.41 0.44 -12.84
C ASN A 256 -6.26 0.42 -14.37
N VAL A 257 -7.37 0.40 -15.11
CA VAL A 257 -7.36 0.41 -16.59
C VAL A 257 -6.80 1.73 -17.13
N ILE A 258 -7.16 2.88 -16.56
CA ILE A 258 -6.62 4.19 -16.99
C ILE A 258 -5.11 4.24 -16.75
N HIS A 259 -4.64 3.79 -15.58
CA HIS A 259 -3.22 3.78 -15.26
C HIS A 259 -2.43 2.82 -16.16
N GLN A 260 -2.90 1.59 -16.34
CA GLN A 260 -2.28 0.63 -17.27
C GLN A 260 -2.29 1.16 -18.71
N SER A 261 -3.38 1.81 -19.11
CA SER A 261 -3.48 2.41 -20.44
C SER A 261 -2.47 3.53 -20.66
N ASP A 262 -2.26 4.41 -19.68
CA ASP A 262 -1.24 5.45 -19.78
C ASP A 262 0.17 4.86 -19.89
N GLN A 263 0.49 3.80 -19.14
CA GLN A 263 1.77 3.12 -19.24
C GLN A 263 2.00 2.50 -20.63
N ILE A 264 1.00 1.80 -21.16
CA ILE A 264 1.05 1.18 -22.49
C ILE A 264 1.23 2.25 -23.57
N LEU A 265 0.45 3.34 -23.51
CA LEU A 265 0.55 4.45 -24.46
C LEU A 265 1.94 5.12 -24.44
N ARG A 266 2.57 5.29 -23.27
CA ARG A 266 3.95 5.81 -23.18
C ARG A 266 4.93 4.88 -23.90
N LYS A 267 4.82 3.56 -23.70
CA LYS A 267 5.68 2.58 -24.36
C LYS A 267 5.49 2.56 -25.88
N ILE A 268 4.25 2.64 -26.36
CA ILE A 268 3.95 2.73 -27.79
C ILE A 268 4.63 3.96 -28.41
N VAL A 269 4.49 5.12 -27.78
CA VAL A 269 5.15 6.36 -28.24
C VAL A 269 6.67 6.20 -28.24
N SER A 270 7.26 5.68 -27.15
CA SER A 270 8.71 5.44 -27.07
C SER A 270 9.21 4.50 -28.16
N HIS A 271 8.50 3.42 -28.45
CA HIS A 271 8.87 2.46 -29.50
C HIS A 271 8.73 3.04 -30.91
N LYS A 272 7.66 3.79 -31.20
CA LYS A 272 7.53 4.48 -32.50
C LYS A 272 8.63 5.55 -32.65
N MET A 273 8.99 6.25 -31.57
CA MET A 273 10.08 7.24 -31.57
C MET A 273 11.46 6.61 -31.76
N SER A 274 11.74 5.43 -31.20
CA SER A 274 13.02 4.73 -31.41
C SER A 274 13.16 4.24 -32.85
N ASN A 275 12.08 3.73 -33.44
CA ASN A 275 12.07 3.28 -34.84
C ASN A 275 12.26 4.43 -35.83
N LEU A 276 11.77 5.64 -35.51
CA LEU A 276 12.00 6.83 -36.33
C LEU A 276 13.46 7.34 -36.28
N LYS A 277 14.17 7.16 -35.17
CA LYS A 277 15.60 7.54 -35.08
C LYS A 277 16.51 6.64 -35.93
N GLY A 278 16.08 5.41 -36.19
CA GLY A 278 16.81 4.45 -37.05
C GLY A 278 16.69 4.75 -38.55
N ILE A 279 15.72 5.56 -38.97
CA ILE A 279 15.50 5.96 -40.36
C ILE A 279 15.94 7.42 -40.46
N ALA A 280 17.03 7.69 -41.17
CA ALA A 280 17.63 9.03 -41.28
C ALA A 280 16.61 10.07 -41.81
N GLY A 281 15.89 10.72 -40.90
CA GLY A 281 14.87 11.71 -41.18
C GLY A 281 15.32 13.12 -40.79
N ASP A 282 14.88 14.11 -41.57
CA ASP A 282 15.10 15.52 -41.27
C ASP A 282 14.60 15.87 -39.86
N LYS A 283 15.38 16.69 -39.13
CA LYS A 283 15.13 17.10 -37.75
C LYS A 283 13.77 17.79 -37.60
N SER A 284 13.34 18.53 -38.62
CA SER A 284 12.01 19.17 -38.68
C SER A 284 10.89 18.14 -38.70
N THR A 285 11.02 17.12 -39.56
CA THR A 285 10.04 16.03 -39.68
C THR A 285 9.94 15.19 -38.39
N LEU A 286 11.08 14.91 -37.75
CA LEU A 286 11.12 14.19 -36.47
C LEU A 286 10.39 14.95 -35.35
N GLN A 287 10.52 16.28 -35.30
CA GLN A 287 9.81 17.11 -34.32
C GLN A 287 8.29 17.12 -34.58
N GLN A 288 7.87 17.22 -35.84
CA GLN A 288 6.45 17.17 -36.22
C GLN A 288 5.81 15.82 -35.87
N LEU A 289 6.49 14.71 -36.16
CA LEU A 289 6.01 13.37 -35.82
C LEU A 289 5.99 13.12 -34.30
N SER A 290 7.00 13.61 -33.57
CA SER A 290 7.01 13.54 -32.11
C SER A 290 5.81 14.24 -31.50
N LYS A 291 5.47 15.43 -32.00
CA LYS A 291 4.29 16.17 -31.53
C LYS A 291 3.01 15.40 -31.85
N LYS A 292 2.89 14.86 -33.07
CA LYS A 292 1.75 14.06 -33.51
C LYS A 292 1.50 12.85 -32.60
N TYR A 293 2.53 12.11 -32.22
CA TYR A 293 2.40 10.95 -31.32
C TYR A 293 1.99 11.33 -29.90
N ILE A 294 2.49 12.46 -29.38
CA ILE A 294 2.11 12.97 -28.07
C ILE A 294 0.62 13.39 -28.07
N ASP A 295 0.19 14.08 -29.12
CA ASP A 295 -1.19 14.53 -29.28
C ASP A 295 -2.15 13.32 -29.37
N ILE A 296 -1.81 12.31 -30.17
CA ILE A 296 -2.60 11.07 -30.27
C ILE A 296 -2.66 10.33 -28.93
N ARG A 297 -1.53 10.24 -28.20
CA ARG A 297 -1.54 9.65 -26.84
C ARG A 297 -2.53 10.38 -25.93
N LYS A 298 -2.54 11.72 -25.97
CA LYS A 298 -3.46 12.52 -25.16
C LYS A 298 -4.91 12.23 -25.56
N THR A 299 -5.22 12.19 -26.85
CA THR A 299 -6.56 11.84 -27.35
C THR A 299 -6.99 10.43 -26.95
N CYS A 300 -6.11 9.42 -27.06
CA CYS A 300 -6.41 8.07 -26.58
C CYS A 300 -6.80 8.08 -25.11
N LEU A 301 -5.98 8.74 -24.27
CA LEU A 301 -6.20 8.77 -22.84
C LEU A 301 -7.48 9.52 -22.47
N ASP A 302 -7.81 10.60 -23.18
CA ASP A 302 -9.04 11.36 -22.97
C ASP A 302 -10.28 10.55 -23.39
N LYS A 303 -10.22 9.78 -24.48
CA LYS A 303 -11.29 8.84 -24.90
C LYS A 303 -11.52 7.72 -23.88
N ILE A 304 -10.46 7.22 -23.25
CA ILE A 304 -10.54 6.20 -22.19
C ILE A 304 -11.12 6.81 -20.90
N LYS A 305 -10.64 7.99 -20.49
CA LYS A 305 -11.12 8.69 -19.29
C LYS A 305 -12.59 9.11 -19.38
N SER A 306 -13.04 9.50 -20.57
CA SER A 306 -14.43 9.90 -20.83
C SER A 306 -15.38 8.71 -21.04
N GLY A 307 -14.86 7.47 -21.06
CA GLY A 307 -15.65 6.26 -21.27
C GLY A 307 -16.11 6.04 -22.71
N GLN A 308 -15.64 6.84 -23.68
CA GLN A 308 -15.93 6.63 -25.10
C GLN A 308 -15.32 5.33 -25.64
N VAL A 309 -14.25 4.85 -25.01
CA VAL A 309 -13.64 3.55 -25.29
C VAL A 309 -13.53 2.78 -23.98
N SER A 310 -14.05 1.57 -23.96
CA SER A 310 -13.94 0.63 -22.85
C SER A 310 -13.26 -0.65 -23.31
N PHE A 311 -12.46 -1.23 -22.43
CA PHE A 311 -11.78 -2.50 -22.67
C PHE A 311 -12.39 -3.56 -21.75
N PRO A 312 -12.65 -4.79 -22.25
CA PRO A 312 -13.15 -5.88 -21.41
C PRO A 312 -12.15 -6.14 -20.27
N VAL A 313 -12.63 -6.07 -19.04
CA VAL A 313 -11.84 -6.35 -17.84
C VAL A 313 -11.59 -7.86 -17.82
N ALA A 314 -10.46 -8.28 -18.38
CA ALA A 314 -9.92 -9.61 -18.18
C ALA A 314 -8.56 -9.47 -17.48
N VAL A 315 -8.55 -10.03 -16.27
CA VAL A 315 -7.42 -10.46 -15.45
C VAL A 315 -6.66 -9.38 -14.69
N ASP A 316 -6.70 -9.54 -13.35
CA ASP A 316 -5.73 -9.06 -12.37
C ASP A 316 -4.31 -9.63 -12.63
N GLU A 317 -3.81 -9.50 -13.86
CA GLU A 317 -2.45 -9.88 -14.18
C GLU A 317 -1.52 -8.73 -13.77
N PRO A 318 -0.61 -8.94 -12.81
CA PRO A 318 0.44 -7.97 -12.59
C PRO A 318 1.25 -7.86 -13.89
N ASN A 319 1.50 -6.62 -14.33
CA ASN A 319 2.45 -6.30 -15.40
C ASN A 319 1.97 -6.39 -16.87
N VAL A 320 0.66 -6.26 -17.13
CA VAL A 320 0.08 -6.18 -18.50
C VAL A 320 0.80 -5.16 -19.41
N SER A 321 1.31 -4.05 -18.84
CA SER A 321 2.04 -3.05 -19.62
C SER A 321 3.38 -3.56 -20.18
N CYS A 322 3.96 -4.64 -19.64
CA CYS A 322 5.21 -5.25 -20.08
C CYS A 322 5.03 -6.39 -21.09
N ASP A 323 3.84 -6.99 -21.16
CA ASP A 323 3.53 -8.00 -22.17
C ASP A 323 2.89 -7.36 -23.40
N ILE A 324 3.68 -7.26 -24.47
CA ILE A 324 3.23 -6.76 -25.79
C ILE A 324 2.12 -7.64 -26.37
N ASN A 325 2.05 -8.92 -25.99
CA ASN A 325 1.03 -9.86 -26.49
C ASN A 325 -0.26 -9.82 -25.67
N SER A 326 -0.31 -9.09 -24.56
CA SER A 326 -1.51 -8.99 -23.74
C SER A 326 -2.67 -8.37 -24.51
N GLU A 327 -3.89 -8.82 -24.20
CA GLU A 327 -5.08 -8.36 -24.90
C GLU A 327 -5.28 -6.84 -24.77
N LEU A 328 -5.06 -6.29 -23.58
CA LEU A 328 -5.14 -4.85 -23.33
C LEU A 328 -4.10 -4.07 -24.13
N TYR A 329 -2.84 -4.55 -24.20
CA TYR A 329 -1.80 -3.90 -25.00
C TYR A 329 -2.20 -3.84 -26.47
N GLN A 330 -2.67 -4.95 -27.01
CA GLN A 330 -3.09 -5.05 -28.41
C GLN A 330 -4.30 -4.16 -28.72
N GLN A 331 -5.28 -4.08 -27.82
CA GLN A 331 -6.44 -3.20 -27.99
C GLN A 331 -6.05 -1.71 -27.97
N ILE A 332 -5.16 -1.30 -27.06
CA ILE A 332 -4.67 0.08 -27.00
C ILE A 332 -3.80 0.43 -28.22
N LEU A 333 -2.98 -0.51 -28.68
CA LEU A 333 -2.19 -0.34 -29.90
C LEU A 333 -3.10 -0.12 -31.11
N ARG A 334 -4.17 -0.91 -31.27
CA ARG A 334 -5.16 -0.72 -32.36
C ARG A 334 -5.83 0.63 -32.29
N LEU A 335 -6.24 1.08 -31.09
CA LEU A 335 -6.84 2.41 -30.91
C LEU A 335 -5.85 3.52 -31.33
N PHE A 336 -4.60 3.41 -30.88
CA PHE A 336 -3.56 4.38 -31.23
C PHE A 336 -3.31 4.43 -32.75
N GLU A 337 -3.24 3.26 -33.41
CA GLU A 337 -3.03 3.18 -34.86
C GLU A 337 -4.23 3.64 -35.68
N GLN A 338 -5.46 3.43 -35.19
CA GLN A 338 -6.67 3.96 -35.81
C GLN A 338 -6.66 5.48 -35.80
N LEU A 339 -6.44 6.10 -34.63
CA LEU A 339 -6.36 7.56 -34.52
C LEU A 339 -5.19 8.15 -35.31
N LEU A 340 -4.08 7.42 -35.42
CA LEU A 340 -2.97 7.83 -36.26
C LEU A 340 -3.38 7.88 -37.74
N LYS A 341 -4.16 6.89 -38.23
CA LYS A 341 -4.69 6.87 -39.60
C LYS A 341 -5.74 7.95 -39.86
N GLU A 342 -6.56 8.31 -38.88
CA GLU A 342 -7.57 9.38 -39.03
C GLU A 342 -6.94 10.78 -39.21
N ILE A 343 -5.68 10.95 -38.79
CA ILE A 343 -4.94 12.24 -38.84
C ILE A 343 -3.83 12.19 -39.91
N THR A 344 -3.72 11.12 -40.71
CA THR A 344 -2.71 10.98 -41.78
C THR A 344 -3.41 10.90 -43.12
#